data_AF-A0AAV3RB88-F1
#
_entry.id   AF-A0AAV3RB88-F1
#
_cell.length_a   1.000
_cell.length_b   1.000
_cell.length_c   1.000
_cell.angle_alpha   90.00
_cell.angle_beta   90.00
_cell.angle_gamma   90.00
#
_symmetry.space_group_name_H-M   'P 1'
#
loop_
_entity.id
_entity.type
_entity.pdbx_description
1 polymer ?
#
loop_
_entity_poly.entity_id
_entity_poly.type
_entity_poly.pdbx_seq_one_letter_code
_entity_poly.pdbx_strand_id
1 'polypeptide(L)'
;MNAINGPRVFELRRSVYTTKQGSDSVALFFNKIKRLWEELAILKPEPAAALNGEERMMKFLMGLGDKYDAIMNQIFLMDLLPTVAKTYSMVSEVEKRRVLQSTALEEADNTVMQIKNYTENRQQVVAGRGGFRRREDKSHLKCENYGRIVHVKAGYFKLVGYP
;
A
#
# COMPACT_ATOMS: atom_id res chain seq x y z
N MET A 1 49.22 20.50 6.71
CA MET A 1 48.32 21.03 5.66
C MET A 1 47.86 19.85 4.83
N ASN A 2 46.65 19.33 5.06
CA ASN A 2 46.10 18.29 4.18
C ASN A 2 45.83 18.97 2.83
N ALA A 3 46.61 18.62 1.81
CA ALA A 3 46.35 19.08 0.46
C ALA A 3 44.91 18.68 0.11
N ILE A 4 44.03 19.68 -0.01
CA ILE A 4 42.65 19.47 -0.42
C ILE A 4 42.71 18.91 -1.83
N ASN A 5 42.35 17.64 -2.01
CA ASN A 5 42.24 17.00 -3.31
C ASN A 5 41.06 17.61 -4.08
N GLY A 6 41.25 18.81 -4.64
CA GLY A 6 40.23 19.58 -5.36
C GLY A 6 39.45 18.77 -6.39
N PRO A 7 40.11 17.97 -7.26
CA PRO A 7 39.41 17.09 -8.20
C PRO A 7 38.51 16.05 -7.52
N ARG A 8 38.98 15.43 -6.43
CA ARG A 8 38.20 14.44 -5.66
C ARG A 8 36.99 15.07 -4.99
N VAL A 9 37.15 16.27 -4.42
CA VAL A 9 36.05 17.04 -3.82
C VAL A 9 35.00 17.38 -4.88
N PHE A 10 35.42 17.76 -6.09
CA PHE A 10 34.52 18.02 -7.20
C PHE A 10 33.76 16.77 -7.63
N GLU A 11 34.44 15.63 -7.78
CA GLU A 11 33.83 14.34 -8.12
C GLU A 11 32.81 13.90 -7.07
N LEU A 12 33.14 14.03 -5.78
CA LEU A 12 32.23 13.66 -4.69
C LEU A 12 30.99 14.55 -4.69
N ARG A 13 31.17 15.88 -4.81
CA ARG A 13 30.04 16.81 -4.92
C ARG A 13 29.16 16.47 -6.11
N ARG A 14 29.76 16.25 -7.28
CA ARG A 14 29.02 15.82 -8.48
C ARG A 14 28.25 14.54 -8.21
N SER A 15 28.90 13.52 -7.65
CA SER A 15 28.29 12.24 -7.32
C SER A 15 27.12 12.39 -6.36
N VAL A 16 27.25 13.24 -5.34
CA VAL A 16 26.16 13.56 -4.42
C VAL A 16 24.96 14.08 -5.22
N TYR A 17 25.15 15.07 -6.11
CA TYR A 17 24.05 15.65 -6.88
C TYR A 17 23.48 14.73 -7.97
N THR A 18 24.28 13.88 -8.59
CA THR A 18 23.82 12.96 -9.63
C THR A 18 23.21 11.67 -9.09
N THR A 19 23.45 11.31 -7.83
CA THR A 19 22.88 10.11 -7.24
C THR A 19 21.37 10.24 -7.12
N LYS A 20 20.67 9.25 -7.67
CA LYS A 20 19.20 9.08 -7.62
C LYS A 20 18.88 7.69 -7.08
N GLN A 21 17.70 7.53 -6.50
CA GLN A 21 17.22 6.26 -5.95
C GLN A 21 17.03 5.20 -7.04
N GLY A 22 16.43 5.56 -8.18
CA GLY A 22 16.10 4.60 -9.24
C GLY A 22 15.22 3.46 -8.71
N SER A 23 15.66 2.22 -8.92
CA SER A 23 14.99 1.00 -8.44
C SER A 23 15.38 0.58 -7.02
N ASP A 24 16.34 1.27 -6.38
CA ASP A 24 16.80 0.90 -5.04
C ASP A 24 15.75 1.24 -3.96
N SER A 25 15.82 0.54 -2.84
CA SER A 25 15.06 0.92 -1.64
C SER A 25 15.55 2.25 -1.07
N VAL A 26 14.69 2.93 -0.32
CA VAL A 26 15.04 4.21 0.33
C VAL A 26 16.25 4.04 1.25
N ALA A 27 16.33 2.92 1.96
CA ALA A 27 17.46 2.59 2.84
C ALA A 27 18.79 2.47 2.08
N LEU A 28 18.81 1.77 0.94
CA LEU A 28 20.03 1.62 0.14
C LEU A 28 20.47 2.96 -0.45
N PHE A 29 19.53 3.72 -0.99
CA PHE A 29 19.79 5.06 -1.53
C PHE A 29 20.34 6.01 -0.46
N PHE A 30 19.71 6.06 0.73
CA PHE A 30 20.16 6.88 1.84
C PHE A 30 21.58 6.54 2.27
N ASN A 31 21.91 5.25 2.39
CA ASN A 31 23.25 4.80 2.76
C ASN A 31 24.31 5.18 1.70
N LYS A 32 23.97 5.09 0.41
CA LYS A 32 24.87 5.51 -0.68
C LYS A 32 25.22 6.99 -0.57
N ILE A 33 24.22 7.85 -0.41
CA ILE A 33 24.43 9.29 -0.26
C ILE A 33 25.13 9.65 1.05
N LYS A 34 24.79 8.97 2.16
CA LYS A 34 25.41 9.19 3.47
C LYS A 34 26.93 8.94 3.42
N ARG A 35 27.37 7.87 2.76
CA ARG A 35 28.80 7.57 2.55
C ARG A 35 29.53 8.70 1.81
N LEU A 36 28.90 9.27 0.77
CA LEU A 36 29.48 10.40 0.04
C LEU A 36 29.62 11.65 0.92
N TRP A 37 28.63 11.91 1.79
CA TRP A 37 28.73 13.03 2.74
C TRP A 37 29.83 12.82 3.79
N GLU A 38 29.99 11.59 4.28
CA GLU A 38 31.05 11.25 5.23
C GLU A 38 32.44 11.39 4.59
N GLU A 39 32.63 10.89 3.37
CA GLU A 39 33.89 11.05 2.63
C GLU A 39 34.21 12.53 2.36
N LEU A 40 33.19 13.31 1.97
CA LEU A 40 33.34 14.75 1.76
C LEU A 40 33.71 15.49 3.06
N ALA A 41 33.14 15.08 4.19
CA ALA A 41 33.43 15.67 5.50
C ALA A 41 34.87 15.38 5.97
N ILE A 42 35.41 14.19 5.65
CA ILE A 42 36.81 13.84 5.94
C ILE A 42 37.77 14.70 5.10
N LEU A 43 37.46 14.87 3.81
CA LEU A 43 38.31 15.62 2.87
C LEU A 43 38.25 17.14 3.07
N LYS A 44 37.11 17.67 3.53
CA LYS A 44 36.93 19.10 3.76
C LYS A 44 36.17 19.36 5.07
N PRO A 45 36.90 19.48 6.19
CA PRO A 45 36.30 19.73 7.51
C PRO A 45 35.80 21.17 7.67
N GLU A 46 36.10 22.06 6.72
CA GLU A 46 35.66 23.45 6.77
C GLU A 46 34.15 23.56 6.51
N PRO A 47 33.38 24.24 7.40
CA PRO A 47 31.92 24.31 7.33
C PRO A 47 31.39 24.93 6.03
N ALA A 48 32.13 25.84 5.40
CA ALA A 48 31.74 26.47 4.12
C ALA A 48 31.74 25.48 2.93
N ALA A 49 32.23 24.26 3.15
CA ALA A 49 32.47 23.32 2.09
C ALA A 49 31.83 21.95 2.28
N ALA A 50 31.50 21.60 3.52
CA ALA A 50 30.58 20.52 3.80
C ALA A 50 29.17 20.97 3.41
N LEU A 51 28.36 20.05 2.87
CA LEU A 51 26.94 20.32 2.66
C LEU A 51 26.28 20.54 4.03
N ASN A 52 25.53 21.63 4.16
CA ASN A 52 24.77 21.93 5.37
C ASN A 52 23.67 20.88 5.62
N GLY A 53 23.12 20.82 6.84
CA GLY A 53 22.07 19.86 7.17
C GLY A 53 20.85 19.99 6.25
N GLU A 54 20.47 21.21 5.90
CA GLU A 54 19.39 21.53 4.97
C GLU A 54 19.71 21.09 3.53
N GLU A 55 20.93 21.37 3.05
CA GLU A 55 21.35 20.96 1.71
C GLU A 55 21.40 19.43 1.57
N ARG A 56 21.82 18.72 2.63
CA ARG A 56 21.77 17.25 2.67
C ARG A 56 20.34 16.73 2.60
N MET A 57 19.43 17.36 3.34
CA MET A 57 18.01 17.00 3.32
C MET A 57 17.42 17.25 1.93
N MET A 58 17.60 18.45 1.38
CA MET A 58 17.13 18.83 0.05
C MET A 58 17.67 17.88 -1.01
N LYS A 59 18.98 17.58 -0.96
CA LYS A 59 19.59 16.62 -1.88
C LYS A 59 18.97 15.24 -1.75
N PHE A 60 18.76 14.75 -0.52
CA PHE A 60 18.10 13.46 -0.30
C PHE A 60 16.72 13.44 -0.96
N LEU A 61 15.88 14.46 -0.71
CA LEU A 61 14.55 14.58 -1.30
C LEU A 61 14.60 14.64 -2.84
N MET A 62 15.47 15.46 -3.42
CA MET A 62 15.63 15.59 -4.89
C MET A 62 16.08 14.30 -5.59
N GLY A 63 16.71 13.37 -4.86
CA GLY A 63 17.15 12.09 -5.42
C GLY A 63 16.14 10.96 -5.24
N LEU A 64 15.07 11.16 -4.47
CA LEU A 64 13.97 10.20 -4.36
C LEU A 64 13.19 10.15 -5.67
N GLY A 65 12.54 9.01 -5.93
CA GLY A 65 11.65 8.89 -7.08
C GLY A 65 10.30 9.59 -6.87
N ASP A 66 9.62 9.88 -7.97
CA ASP A 66 8.32 10.58 -8.04
C ASP A 66 7.22 9.92 -7.18
N LYS A 67 7.38 8.62 -6.89
CA LYS A 67 6.51 7.88 -5.98
C LYS A 67 6.47 8.45 -4.54
N TYR A 68 7.41 9.31 -4.17
CA TYR A 68 7.46 9.96 -2.86
C TYR A 68 7.01 11.44 -2.88
N ASP A 69 6.50 11.97 -4.00
CA ASP A 69 6.08 13.37 -4.11
C ASP A 69 5.11 13.81 -3.00
N ALA A 70 4.17 12.93 -2.62
CA ALA A 70 3.22 13.23 -1.54
C ALA A 70 3.90 13.51 -0.19
N ILE A 71 4.90 12.70 0.20
CA ILE A 71 5.64 12.90 1.45
C ILE A 71 6.61 14.08 1.33
N MET A 72 7.17 14.33 0.15
CA MET A 72 7.98 15.52 -0.10
C MET A 72 7.17 16.80 0.08
N ASN A 73 5.99 16.88 -0.52
CA ASN A 73 5.08 18.02 -0.36
C ASN A 73 4.68 18.21 1.10
N GLN A 74 4.37 17.13 1.82
CA GLN A 74 4.08 17.20 3.25
C GLN A 74 5.26 17.78 4.04
N ILE A 75 6.49 17.36 3.74
CA ILE A 75 7.72 17.87 4.39
C ILE A 75 7.92 19.35 4.09
N PHE A 76 7.70 19.79 2.85
CA PHE A 76 7.85 21.19 2.45
C PHE A 76 6.82 22.12 3.09
N LEU A 77 5.65 21.60 3.45
CA LEU A 77 4.60 22.35 4.14
C LEU A 77 4.79 22.41 5.66
N MET A 78 5.81 21.76 6.22
CA MET A 78 6.11 21.87 7.65
C MET A 78 6.78 23.22 7.94
N ASP A 79 6.28 23.96 8.94
CA ASP A 79 6.84 25.27 9.36
C ASP A 79 8.31 25.21 9.78
N LEU A 80 8.79 24.05 10.23
CA LEU A 80 10.18 23.78 10.58
C LEU A 80 10.72 22.66 9.69
N LEU A 81 11.72 22.98 8.87
CA LEU A 81 12.37 21.99 8.02
C LEU A 81 12.97 20.87 8.88
N PRO A 82 12.53 19.61 8.67
CA PRO A 82 13.00 18.49 9.47
C PRO A 82 14.48 18.21 9.23
N THR A 83 15.14 17.58 10.21
CA THR A 83 16.51 17.09 10.01
C THR A 83 16.54 15.97 8.97
N VAL A 84 17.72 15.73 8.37
CA VAL A 84 17.95 14.60 7.45
C VAL A 84 17.48 13.26 8.04
N ALA A 85 17.75 13.04 9.32
CA ALA A 85 17.36 11.81 10.02
C ALA A 85 15.83 11.68 10.14
N LYS A 86 15.13 12.76 10.51
CA LYS A 86 13.66 12.77 10.60
C LYS A 86 13.02 12.56 9.23
N THR A 87 13.56 13.22 8.21
CA THR A 87 13.14 13.09 6.81
C THR A 87 13.27 11.64 6.33
N TYR A 88 14.41 11.00 6.61
CA TYR A 88 14.61 9.59 6.29
C TYR A 88 13.58 8.68 6.97
N SER A 89 13.31 8.87 8.26
CA SER A 89 12.31 8.08 8.99
C SER A 89 10.91 8.21 8.37
N MET A 90 10.48 9.44 8.06
CA MET A 90 9.19 9.70 7.42
C MET A 90 9.06 8.98 6.06
N VAL A 91 10.08 9.09 5.21
CA VAL A 91 10.08 8.44 3.89
C VAL A 91 10.13 6.91 4.02
N SER A 92 10.91 6.39 4.97
CA SER A 92 11.02 4.95 5.23
C SER A 92 9.70 4.35 5.73
N GLU A 93 8.95 5.08 6.55
CA GLU A 93 7.62 4.65 6.99
C GLU A 93 6.63 4.60 5.81
N VAL A 94 6.68 5.58 4.91
CA VAL A 94 5.86 5.58 3.70
C VAL A 94 6.20 4.40 2.79
N GLU A 95 7.49 4.08 2.63
CA GLU A 95 7.92 2.90 1.86
C GLU A 95 7.36 1.60 2.46
N LYS A 96 7.46 1.42 3.79
CA LYS A 96 6.90 0.24 4.48
C LYS A 96 5.38 0.14 4.33
N ARG A 97 4.66 1.25 4.52
CA ARG A 97 3.19 1.30 4.37
C ARG A 97 2.75 0.95 2.95
N ARG A 98 3.48 1.40 1.93
CA ARG A 98 3.21 1.04 0.53
C ARG A 98 3.35 -0.45 0.28
N VAL A 99 4.40 -1.09 0.80
CA VAL A 99 4.58 -2.55 0.68
C VAL A 99 3.42 -3.31 1.33
N LEU A 100 3.00 -2.90 2.53
CA LEU A 100 1.85 -3.52 3.22
C LEU A 100 0.52 -3.32 2.48
N GLN A 101 0.32 -2.15 1.87
CA GLN A 101 -0.87 -1.88 1.06
C GLN A 101 -0.87 -2.70 -0.23
N SER A 102 0.28 -2.88 -0.89
CA SER A 102 0.35 -3.75 -2.07
C SER A 102 0.04 -5.21 -1.75
N THR A 103 0.56 -5.75 -0.64
CA THR A 103 0.27 -7.14 -0.24
C THR A 103 -1.21 -7.33 0.13
N ALA A 104 -1.81 -6.36 0.80
CA ALA A 104 -3.24 -6.41 1.15
C ALA A 104 -4.15 -6.40 -0.09
N LEU A 105 -3.77 -5.68 -1.15
CA LEU A 105 -4.50 -5.67 -2.41
C LEU A 105 -4.39 -7.02 -3.15
N GLU A 106 -3.20 -7.63 -3.16
CA GLU A 106 -3.00 -8.97 -3.74
C GLU A 106 -3.81 -10.04 -2.99
N GLU A 107 -3.88 -9.98 -1.66
CA GLU A 107 -4.72 -10.87 -0.85
C GLU A 107 -6.21 -10.68 -1.15
N ALA A 108 -6.68 -9.43 -1.28
CA ALA A 108 -8.06 -9.13 -1.63
C ALA A 108 -8.42 -9.65 -3.04
N ASP A 109 -7.56 -9.45 -4.04
CA ASP A 109 -7.80 -9.94 -5.39
C ASP A 109 -7.82 -11.47 -5.48
N ASN A 110 -6.95 -12.15 -4.71
CA ASN A 110 -6.94 -13.61 -4.61
C ASN A 110 -8.25 -14.15 -4.01
N THR A 111 -8.77 -13.51 -2.95
CA THR A 111 -10.06 -13.91 -2.35
C THR A 111 -11.24 -13.66 -3.28
N VAL A 112 -11.25 -12.55 -4.02
CA VAL A 112 -12.28 -12.25 -5.03
C VAL A 112 -12.24 -13.26 -6.19
N MET A 113 -11.05 -13.65 -6.66
CA MET A 113 -10.92 -14.69 -7.70
C MET A 113 -11.44 -16.05 -7.22
N GLN A 114 -11.22 -16.43 -5.96
CA GLN A 114 -11.78 -17.66 -5.39
C GLN A 114 -13.31 -17.62 -5.31
N ILE A 115 -13.91 -16.48 -4.95
CA ILE A 115 -15.37 -16.30 -4.92
C ILE A 115 -15.96 -16.38 -6.34
N LYS A 116 -15.31 -15.77 -7.34
CA LYS A 116 -15.72 -15.86 -8.75
C LYS A 116 -15.68 -17.30 -9.26
N ASN A 117 -14.60 -18.03 -9.01
CA ASN A 117 -14.49 -19.44 -9.40
C ASN A 117 -15.55 -20.33 -8.74
N TYR A 118 -15.92 -20.06 -7.48
CA TYR A 118 -16.98 -20.79 -6.78
C TYR A 118 -18.37 -20.47 -7.34
N THR A 119 -18.64 -19.22 -7.70
CA THR A 119 -19.93 -18.79 -8.26
C THR A 119 -20.10 -19.18 -9.72
N GLU A 120 -19.04 -19.15 -10.53
CA GLU A 120 -19.04 -19.59 -11.93
C GLU A 120 -19.17 -21.12 -12.07
N ASN A 121 -18.53 -21.91 -11.20
CA ASN A 121 -18.77 -23.36 -11.13
C ASN A 121 -20.21 -23.71 -10.73
N ARG A 122 -20.92 -22.82 -10.03
CA ARG A 122 -22.34 -23.03 -9.69
C ARG A 122 -23.27 -22.77 -10.86
N GLN A 123 -22.83 -22.04 -11.89
CA GLN A 123 -23.64 -21.77 -13.10
C GLN A 123 -23.58 -22.90 -14.13
N GLN A 124 -22.55 -23.76 -14.11
CA GLN A 124 -22.49 -24.92 -15.03
C GLN A 124 -23.33 -26.13 -14.60
N VAL A 125 -23.76 -26.22 -13.33
CA VAL A 125 -24.61 -27.34 -12.85
C VAL A 125 -26.12 -27.07 -13.00
N VAL A 126 -26.53 -25.87 -13.45
CA VAL A 126 -27.95 -25.50 -13.63
C VAL A 126 -28.37 -25.42 -15.11
N ALA A 127 -27.47 -25.75 -16.05
CA ALA A 127 -27.76 -25.78 -17.48
C ALA A 127 -27.95 -27.22 -18.03
N GLY A 128 -28.51 -28.13 -17.23
CA GLY A 128 -28.76 -29.51 -17.64
C GLY A 128 -30.07 -30.08 -17.12
N ARG A 129 -31.08 -30.17 -18.00
CA ARG A 129 -32.35 -30.93 -17.89
C ARG A 129 -33.51 -30.24 -17.16
N GLY A 130 -34.00 -29.14 -17.74
CA GLY A 130 -35.36 -28.65 -17.49
C GLY A 130 -36.40 -29.41 -18.33
N GLY A 131 -36.91 -30.53 -17.82
CA GLY A 131 -38.18 -31.09 -18.29
C GLY A 131 -39.33 -30.27 -17.69
N PHE A 132 -40.19 -29.70 -18.54
CA PHE A 132 -41.39 -28.97 -18.14
C PHE A 132 -42.31 -29.88 -17.30
N ARG A 133 -42.30 -29.76 -15.98
CA ARG A 133 -43.42 -30.19 -15.15
C ARG A 133 -44.31 -28.98 -14.91
N ARG A 134 -45.47 -28.95 -15.58
CA ARG A 134 -46.56 -28.01 -15.28
C ARG A 134 -46.85 -28.08 -13.79
N ARG A 135 -46.76 -26.93 -13.13
CA ARG A 135 -47.17 -26.77 -11.73
C ARG A 135 -48.69 -26.84 -11.72
N GLU A 136 -49.22 -27.95 -11.23
CA GLU A 136 -50.66 -28.14 -11.09
C GLU A 136 -51.18 -27.16 -10.03
N ASP A 137 -52.12 -26.30 -10.43
CA ASP A 137 -52.66 -25.23 -9.60
C ASP A 137 -53.63 -25.81 -8.56
N LYS A 138 -53.17 -25.86 -7.31
CA LYS A 138 -53.91 -26.39 -6.17
C LYS A 138 -54.74 -25.30 -5.46
N SER A 139 -55.07 -24.23 -6.19
CA SER A 139 -55.96 -23.15 -5.76
C SER A 139 -57.40 -23.59 -5.42
N HIS A 140 -57.76 -24.85 -5.71
CA HIS A 140 -59.07 -25.44 -5.43
C HIS A 140 -59.21 -26.11 -4.05
N LEU A 141 -58.13 -26.29 -3.28
CA LEU A 141 -58.22 -26.84 -1.92
C LEU A 141 -58.48 -25.72 -0.90
N LYS A 142 -59.75 -25.34 -0.73
CA LYS A 142 -60.23 -24.46 0.35
C LYS A 142 -60.71 -25.31 1.53
N CYS A 143 -60.24 -24.98 2.74
CA CYS A 143 -60.72 -25.56 3.99
C CYS A 143 -61.83 -24.67 4.57
N GLU A 144 -62.96 -25.26 4.92
CA GLU A 144 -64.25 -24.60 5.18
C GLU A 144 -64.44 -24.19 6.65
N ASN A 145 -63.41 -23.72 7.37
CA ASN A 145 -63.65 -23.30 8.75
C ASN A 145 -62.99 -22.01 9.25
N TYR A 146 -61.92 -21.47 8.68
CA TYR A 146 -61.50 -20.08 8.96
C TYR A 146 -60.76 -19.49 7.76
N GLY A 147 -61.30 -18.41 7.19
CA GLY A 147 -60.91 -17.91 5.87
C GLY A 147 -59.58 -17.15 5.79
N ARG A 148 -58.42 -17.84 5.90
CA ARG A 148 -57.13 -17.38 5.32
C ARG A 148 -56.24 -18.56 4.92
N ILE A 149 -55.55 -18.40 3.79
CA ILE A 149 -54.62 -19.35 3.18
C ILE A 149 -53.46 -19.63 4.15
N VAL A 150 -53.32 -20.87 4.63
CA VAL A 150 -52.20 -21.28 5.50
C VAL A 150 -51.08 -21.87 4.64
N HIS A 151 -49.93 -21.21 4.68
CA HIS A 151 -48.68 -21.66 4.07
C HIS A 151 -48.25 -23.05 4.55
N VAL A 152 -47.49 -23.74 3.69
CA VAL A 152 -46.79 -24.99 3.99
C VAL A 152 -45.96 -24.83 5.25
N LYS A 153 -46.37 -25.58 6.28
CA LYS A 153 -45.72 -25.68 7.57
C LYS A 153 -44.45 -26.52 7.43
N ALA A 154 -43.33 -25.87 7.13
CA ALA A 154 -42.01 -26.43 7.33
C ALA A 154 -41.06 -25.32 7.79
N GLY A 155 -40.83 -25.25 9.10
CA GLY A 155 -39.65 -24.59 9.66
C GLY A 155 -39.85 -23.28 10.43
N TYR A 156 -40.97 -23.06 11.14
CA TYR A 156 -41.00 -22.03 12.19
C TYR A 156 -40.75 -22.65 13.56
N PHE A 157 -39.60 -22.28 14.12
CA PHE A 157 -39.02 -22.78 15.35
C PHE A 157 -39.97 -22.57 16.54
N LYS A 158 -40.24 -23.67 17.25
CA LYS A 158 -40.83 -23.66 18.57
C LYS A 158 -39.83 -22.97 19.50
N LEU A 159 -40.20 -21.81 20.03
CA LEU A 159 -39.62 -21.21 21.22
C LEU A 159 -39.52 -22.28 22.30
N VAL A 160 -38.28 -22.71 22.60
CA VAL A 160 -37.99 -23.56 23.74
C VAL A 160 -38.27 -22.73 25.00
N GLY A 161 -39.28 -23.14 25.76
CA GLY A 161 -39.44 -22.71 27.14
C GLY A 161 -38.31 -23.32 27.97
N TYR A 162 -37.58 -22.45 28.68
CA TYR A 162 -36.58 -22.84 29.67
C TYR A 162 -37.26 -23.46 30.90
N PRO A 163 -36.69 -24.51 31.50
CA PRO A 163 -36.88 -24.82 32.92
C PRO A 163 -36.11 -23.85 33.82
#